data_AF-A0A4Q2YA41-F1
#
_entry.id   AF-A0A4Q2YA41-F1
#
_cell.length_a   1.000
_cell.length_b   1.000
_cell.length_c   1.000
_cell.angle_alpha   90.00
_cell.angle_beta   90.00
_cell.angle_gamma   90.00
#
_symmetry.space_group_name_H-M   'P 1'
#
loop_
_entity.id
_entity.type
_entity.pdbx_description
1 polymer ?
#
loop_
_entity_poly.entity_id
_entity_poly.type
_entity_poly.pdbx_seq_one_letter_code
_entity_poly.pdbx_strand_id
1 'polypeptide(L)' 'MIPEIPALTGRFITLTPLEPDADSEALFQASHAPGVAEAMWRYMPAGPFPDAAAMRNYLHQWQAQADVMAFTVRAST' A
#
# COMPACT_ATOMS: atom_id res chain seq x y z
N MET A 1 6.90 21.34 11.70
CA MET A 1 6.77 21.14 10.25
C MET A 1 7.10 19.68 10.00
N ILE A 2 6.15 18.88 9.48
CA ILE A 2 6.43 17.50 9.06
C ILE A 2 7.10 17.60 7.69
N PRO A 3 8.26 16.97 7.45
CA PRO A 3 8.92 17.03 6.14
C PRO A 3 7.98 16.47 5.07
N GLU A 4 7.85 17.19 3.96
CA GLU A 4 7.17 16.69 2.78
C GLU A 4 7.97 15.51 2.23
N ILE A 5 7.33 14.35 2.08
CA ILE A 5 7.97 13.14 1.56
C ILE A 5 7.75 13.16 0.04
N PRO A 6 8.77 13.46 -0.78
CA PRO A 6 8.58 13.56 -2.22
C PRO A 6 8.44 12.17 -2.85
N ALA A 7 7.83 12.12 -4.03
CA ALA A 7 7.87 10.93 -4.87
C ALA A 7 9.32 10.62 -5.31
N LEU A 8 9.69 9.34 -5.30
CA LEU A 8 11.01 8.86 -5.71
C LEU A 8 10.91 8.16 -7.06
N THR A 9 11.48 8.75 -8.10
CA THR A 9 11.41 8.22 -9.47
C THR A 9 12.66 7.38 -9.78
N GLY A 10 12.45 6.11 -10.10
CA GLY A 10 13.48 5.19 -10.57
C GLY A 10 13.39 4.94 -12.08
N ARG A 11 14.17 3.96 -12.56
CA ARG A 11 14.18 3.57 -13.98
C ARG A 11 12.90 2.85 -14.45
N PHE A 12 12.26 2.09 -13.55
CA PHE A 12 11.12 1.22 -13.89
C PHE A 12 9.88 1.50 -13.04
N ILE A 13 10.07 2.10 -11.88
CA ILE A 13 8.99 2.40 -10.93
C ILE A 13 9.16 3.79 -10.33
N THR A 14 8.03 4.34 -9.91
CA THR A 14 7.96 5.53 -9.06
C THR A 14 7.34 5.15 -7.73
N LEU A 15 7.98 5.53 -6.63
CA LEU A 15 7.41 5.42 -5.29
C LEU A 15 6.71 6.74 -4.96
N THR A 16 5.40 6.69 -4.77
CA THR A 16 4.63 7.83 -4.25
C THR A 16 4.32 7.60 -2.78
N PRO A 17 4.30 8.63 -1.92
CA PRO A 17 3.78 8.47 -0.56
C PRO A 17 2.42 7.76 -0.61
N LEU A 18 2.22 6.81 0.30
CA LEU A 18 0.96 6.08 0.39
C LEU A 18 -0.16 7.05 0.76
N GLU A 19 -1.23 7.06 -0.05
CA GLU A 19 -2.46 7.79 0.23
C GLU A 19 -3.60 6.77 0.38
N PRO A 20 -3.93 6.33 1.62
CA PRO A 20 -4.84 5.20 1.83
C PRO A 20 -6.19 5.39 1.14
N ASP A 21 -6.75 6.60 1.15
CA ASP A 21 -8.05 6.89 0.51
C ASP A 21 -8.00 6.78 -1.02
N ALA A 22 -6.85 7.06 -1.64
CA ALA A 22 -6.68 7.00 -3.09
C ALA A 22 -6.15 5.64 -3.59
N ASP A 23 -5.34 4.96 -2.78
CA ASP A 23 -4.57 3.78 -3.19
C ASP A 23 -5.25 2.45 -2.86
N SER A 24 -6.10 2.40 -1.82
CA SER A 24 -6.58 1.13 -1.25
C SER A 24 -7.34 0.25 -2.23
N GLU A 25 -8.14 0.84 -3.14
CA GLU A 25 -8.87 0.05 -4.15
C GLU A 25 -7.90 -0.69 -5.07
N ALA A 26 -6.95 0.02 -5.68
CA ALA A 26 -5.97 -0.57 -6.59
C ALA A 26 -5.06 -1.58 -5.87
N LEU A 27 -4.64 -1.26 -4.63
CA LEU A 27 -3.84 -2.16 -3.81
C LEU A 27 -4.61 -3.45 -3.48
N PHE A 28 -5.88 -3.33 -3.08
CA PHE A 28 -6.74 -4.48 -2.77
C PHE A 28 -6.90 -5.37 -4.00
N GLN A 29 -7.24 -4.81 -5.17
CA GLN A 29 -7.39 -5.60 -6.40
C GLN A 29 -6.10 -6.34 -6.76
N ALA A 30 -4.93 -5.70 -6.59
CA ALA A 30 -3.64 -6.31 -6.89
C ALA A 30 -3.26 -7.41 -5.88
N SER A 31 -3.51 -7.22 -4.58
CA SER A 31 -3.15 -8.18 -3.53
C SER A 31 -4.16 -9.30 -3.33
N HIS A 32 -5.38 -9.18 -3.87
CA HIS A 32 -6.48 -10.12 -3.69
C HIS A 32 -6.94 -10.80 -4.97
N ALA A 33 -6.23 -10.62 -6.08
CA ALA A 33 -6.53 -11.32 -7.31
C ALA A 33 -6.54 -12.86 -7.11
N PRO A 34 -7.42 -13.60 -7.81
CA PRO A 34 -7.45 -15.06 -7.73
C PRO A 34 -6.08 -15.69 -8.01
N GLY A 35 -5.63 -16.59 -7.14
CA GLY A 35 -4.30 -17.22 -7.22
C GLY A 35 -3.13 -16.36 -6.73
N VAL A 36 -3.33 -15.07 -6.45
CA VAL A 36 -2.32 -14.16 -5.88
C VAL A 36 -2.48 -14.05 -4.37
N ALA A 37 -3.72 -13.94 -3.89
CA ALA A 37 -4.02 -13.62 -2.49
C ALA A 37 -3.33 -14.57 -1.49
N GLU A 38 -3.41 -15.89 -1.70
CA GLU A 38 -2.81 -16.86 -0.78
C GLU A 38 -1.29 -16.67 -0.68
N ALA A 39 -0.61 -16.51 -1.82
CA ALA A 39 0.84 -16.34 -1.84
C ALA A 39 1.29 -14.99 -1.27
N MET A 40 0.55 -13.92 -1.58
CA MET A 40 0.81 -12.56 -1.09
C MET A 40 0.78 -12.50 0.43
N TRP A 41 -0.25 -13.08 1.05
CA TRP A 41 -0.51 -12.92 2.49
C TRP A 41 0.07 -14.03 3.36
N ARG A 42 0.59 -15.13 2.78
CA ARG A 42 1.09 -16.32 3.51
C ARG A 42 2.08 -16.01 4.64
N TYR A 43 2.90 -14.99 4.49
CA TYR A 43 3.95 -14.61 5.45
C TYR A 43 3.79 -13.21 6.02
N MET A 44 2.66 -12.56 5.75
CA MET A 44 2.38 -11.22 6.23
C MET A 44 1.70 -11.29 7.61
N PRO A 45 2.01 -10.37 8.53
CA PRO A 45 1.41 -10.34 9.86
C PRO A 45 -0.05 -9.86 9.86
N ALA A 46 -0.55 -9.39 8.72
CA ALA A 46 -1.90 -8.89 8.52
C ALA A 46 -2.43 -9.39 7.17
N GLY A 47 -3.74 -9.26 6.98
CA GLY A 47 -4.44 -9.71 5.77
C GLY A 47 -4.63 -11.24 5.68
N PRO A 48 -5.25 -11.73 4.59
CA PRO A 48 -5.95 -10.94 3.57
C PRO A 48 -7.14 -10.16 4.18
N PHE A 49 -7.36 -8.95 3.70
CA PHE A 49 -8.53 -8.15 4.09
C PHE A 49 -9.81 -8.64 3.39
N PRO A 50 -11.00 -8.51 4.00
CA PRO A 50 -12.26 -8.92 3.37
C PRO A 50 -12.70 -8.01 2.22
N ASP A 51 -12.34 -6.72 2.27
CA ASP A 51 -12.65 -5.71 1.25
C ASP A 51 -11.63 -4.56 1.26
N ALA A 52 -11.72 -3.68 0.27
CA ALA A 52 -10.84 -2.51 0.14
C ALA A 52 -11.01 -1.52 1.32
N ALA A 53 -12.18 -1.45 1.96
CA ALA A 53 -12.42 -0.56 3.10
C ALA A 53 -11.69 -1.06 4.36
N ALA A 54 -11.64 -2.36 4.59
CA ALA A 54 -10.87 -2.98 5.66
C ALA A 54 -9.36 -2.79 5.45
N MET A 55 -8.87 -2.94 4.21
CA MET A 55 -7.49 -2.61 3.87
C MET A 55 -7.19 -1.13 4.12
N ARG A 56 -8.05 -0.22 3.67
CA ARG A 56 -7.91 1.22 3.88
C ARG A 56 -7.79 1.59 5.36
N ASN A 57 -8.66 1.02 6.20
CA ASN A 57 -8.63 1.26 7.64
C ASN A 57 -7.32 0.75 8.27
N TYR A 58 -6.83 -0.41 7.83
CA TYR A 58 -5.53 -0.93 8.26
C TYR A 58 -4.38 0.00 7.84
N LEU A 59 -4.38 0.47 6.58
CA LEU A 59 -3.34 1.35 6.05
C LEU A 59 -3.28 2.68 6.80
N HIS A 60 -4.44 3.29 7.12
CA HIS A 60 -4.52 4.48 7.97
C HIS A 60 -3.88 4.26 9.35
N GLN A 61 -4.22 3.14 10.01
CA GLN A 61 -3.68 2.82 11.34
C GLN A 61 -2.19 2.52 11.31
N TRP A 62 -1.74 1.82 10.27
CA TRP A 62 -0.34 1.43 10.11
C TRP A 62 0.54 2.64 9.80
N GLN A 63 0.11 3.51 8.88
CA GLN A 63 0.82 4.74 8.51
C GLN A 63 0.88 5.77 9.65
N ALA A 64 -0.07 5.75 10.58
CA ALA A 64 -0.08 6.63 11.75
C ALA A 64 0.99 6.28 12.80
N GLN A 65 1.66 5.13 12.70
CA GLN A 65 2.75 4.76 13.59
C GLN A 65 3.99 5.62 13.30
N ALA A 66 4.64 6.12 14.36
CA ALA A 66 5.71 7.11 14.24
C ALA A 66 6.91 6.66 13.39
N ASP A 67 7.18 5.35 13.35
CA ASP A 67 8.32 4.76 12.65
C ASP A 67 7.94 4.14 11.30
N VAL A 68 6.76 4.46 10.75
CA VAL A 68 6.29 3.97 9.46
C VAL A 68 6.37 5.06 8.41
N MET A 69 7.06 4.78 7.32
CA MET A 69 7.03 5.58 6.09
C MET A 69 6.64 4.66 4.93
N ALA A 70 5.38 4.77 4.51
CA ALA A 70 4.79 3.88 3.50
C ALA A 70 4.75 4.56 2.12
N PHE A 71 4.98 3.76 1.08
CA PHE A 71 4.91 4.19 -0.31
C PHE A 71 4.07 3.22 -1.13
N THR A 72 3.38 3.76 -2.13
CA THR A 72 2.72 3.00 -3.19
C THR A 72 3.67 2.88 -4.38
N VAL A 73 3.84 1.65 -4.87
CA VAL A 73 4.65 1.36 -6.06
C VAL A 73 3.81 1.59 -7.31
N ARG A 74 4.27 2.47 -8.19
CA ARG A 74 3.66 2.74 -9.51
C ARG A 74 4.65 2.37 -10.61
N ALA A 75 4.18 1.86 -11.75
CA ALA A 75 5.02 1.71 -12.93
C ALA A 75 5.46 3.10 -13.44
N SER A 76 6.74 3.25 -13.79
CA SER A 76 7.20 4.46 -14.48
C SER A 76 6.62 4.47 -15.89
N THR A 77 6.06 5.60 -16.30
CA THR A 77 5.60 5.83 -17.68
C THR A 77 6.79 6.10 -18.61
#